data_AF-A0A3M1B834-F1
#
_entry.id   AF-A0A3M1B834-F1
#
_cell.length_a   1.000
_cell.length_b   1.000
_cell.length_c   1.000
_cell.angle_alpha   90.00
_cell.angle_beta   90.00
_cell.angle_gamma   90.00
#
_symmetry.space_group_name_H-M   'P 1'
#
loop_
_entity.id
_entity.type
_entity.pdbx_description
1 polymer ?
#
loop_
_entity_poly.entity_id
_entity_poly.type
_entity_poly.pdbx_seq_one_letter_code
_entity_poly.pdbx_strand_id
1 'polypeptide(L)'
;MLFLRKAILAFFLILFYFSYNKKKWISSKCGVCMNEPTLRVHCPHCHHFYILHLANLKQPISRYPCPFCHQPIVLPSSKKRASLSPENLGKSFPYLFQLAQYKILRLIARGGMGEVYKAWDEEQKRFVAVKILPSSLTKDLDFISRFKREAIALAKLCHPNIVQFIEENEENTIYYFAMELVEGTTLGMWIDAQKLTPSKVCSIFLQICYGLAYAHSCGVIHRDIKPSNILMDPKGIVKISDFGLARILFPPPEASSFSLTQTGAQLGTQGYISPEQRKDAKNVDHRTDIYSLGVMLYESLTGILPEGRFPLPSELNASLDKRFDWIIEKTLHPQPKKRFQSVEEIAHILGEIQQDILCSSSSVPTHRKRVLILVAEDDSSSCQLLQEFLQDLLPYGEILIAPDGEKAIELALRTPPQLILLDVYIPYANGIEVCKILRRHPSTTKIPILIITASFDDLKLKQQAYLAGADDFISKPLNFYELKNKLSEILSLDASSSTSK
;
A
#
# COMPACT_ATOMS: atom_id res chain seq x y z
N MET A 1 24.40 50.23 2.72
CA MET A 1 23.37 49.77 3.70
C MET A 1 21.95 49.60 3.14
N LEU A 2 21.54 50.21 2.01
CA LEU A 2 20.21 49.95 1.40
C LEU A 2 20.12 48.63 0.60
N PHE A 3 21.25 48.07 0.12
CA PHE A 3 21.26 46.79 -0.60
C PHE A 3 21.07 45.57 0.33
N LEU A 4 21.57 45.66 1.57
CA LEU A 4 21.42 44.59 2.58
C LEU A 4 19.97 44.47 3.09
N ARG A 5 19.21 45.58 3.13
CA ARG A 5 17.79 45.56 3.52
C ARG A 5 16.87 44.98 2.44
N LYS A 6 17.21 45.09 1.15
CA LYS A 6 16.43 44.47 0.06
C LYS A 6 16.69 42.96 -0.07
N ALA A 7 17.91 42.49 0.22
CA ALA A 7 18.22 41.06 0.26
C ALA A 7 17.53 40.34 1.43
N ILE A 8 17.44 40.98 2.60
CA ILE A 8 16.77 40.42 3.78
C ILE A 8 15.24 40.40 3.58
N LEU A 9 14.64 41.42 2.94
CA LEU A 9 13.20 41.40 2.63
C LEU A 9 12.83 40.33 1.57
N ALA A 10 13.71 40.08 0.60
CA ALA A 10 13.52 39.01 -0.39
C ALA A 10 13.63 37.61 0.25
N PHE A 11 14.48 37.44 1.27
CA PHE A 11 14.62 36.19 2.02
C PHE A 11 13.40 35.89 2.91
N PHE A 12 12.77 36.92 3.50
CA PHE A 12 11.56 36.76 4.31
C PHE A 12 10.27 36.57 3.49
N LEU A 13 10.17 37.13 2.28
CA LEU A 13 9.02 36.93 1.39
C LEU A 13 8.98 35.52 0.76
N ILE A 14 10.12 34.85 0.60
CA ILE A 14 10.18 33.46 0.11
C ILE A 14 9.72 32.46 1.18
N LEU A 15 9.88 32.79 2.47
CA LEU A 15 9.45 31.92 3.58
C LEU A 15 7.93 31.96 3.83
N PHE A 16 7.23 33.05 3.49
CA PHE A 16 5.76 33.12 3.58
C PHE A 16 5.04 32.47 2.39
N TYR A 17 5.74 32.19 1.28
CA TYR A 17 5.15 31.62 0.06
C TYR A 17 5.13 30.08 0.00
N PHE A 18 5.77 29.37 0.95
CA PHE A 18 5.86 27.91 0.94
C PHE A 18 5.22 27.24 2.16
N SER A 19 4.00 27.65 2.46
CA SER A 19 3.06 26.91 3.31
C SER A 19 1.68 26.82 2.65
N TYR A 20 1.60 26.21 1.46
CA TYR A 20 0.36 25.55 1.03
C TYR A 20 0.68 24.43 0.03
N ASN A 21 -0.03 23.32 0.21
CA ASN A 21 0.41 21.96 -0.10
C ASN A 21 0.39 21.54 -1.59
N LYS A 22 1.22 20.53 -1.86
CA LYS A 22 1.16 19.46 -2.88
C LYS A 22 -0.21 19.28 -3.58
N LYS A 23 -0.17 19.02 -4.91
CA LYS A 23 -0.53 17.72 -5.51
C LYS A 23 -0.39 17.76 -7.04
N LYS A 24 0.27 16.73 -7.57
CA LYS A 24 0.41 16.43 -9.00
C LYS A 24 -0.96 16.29 -9.66
N TRP A 25 -1.09 17.01 -10.77
CA TRP A 25 -2.04 16.79 -11.85
C TRP A 25 -1.73 15.46 -12.53
N ILE A 26 -2.46 14.40 -12.15
CA ILE A 26 -2.54 13.15 -12.93
C ILE A 26 -4.03 12.84 -13.06
N SER A 27 -4.42 12.55 -14.30
CA SER A 27 -5.77 12.18 -14.73
C SER A 27 -6.34 11.04 -13.87
N SER A 28 -7.33 11.35 -13.04
CA SER A 28 -8.25 10.35 -12.49
C SER A 28 -9.51 10.35 -13.33
N LYS A 29 -9.82 9.22 -13.99
CA LYS A 29 -11.16 8.98 -14.54
C LYS A 29 -12.15 8.98 -13.36
N CYS A 30 -13.11 9.91 -13.38
CA CYS A 30 -14.22 9.91 -12.43
C CYS A 30 -15.30 8.96 -12.97
N GLY A 31 -15.71 7.98 -12.16
CA GLY A 31 -16.70 6.94 -12.49
C GLY A 31 -18.16 7.39 -12.48
N VAL A 32 -18.42 8.69 -12.60
CA VAL A 32 -19.76 9.26 -12.72
C VAL A 32 -19.62 10.42 -13.69
N CYS A 33 -20.40 10.40 -14.77
CA CYS A 33 -20.48 11.37 -15.89
C CYS A 33 -19.68 10.98 -17.16
N MET A 34 -20.45 10.61 -18.17
CA MET A 34 -20.19 10.42 -19.61
C MET A 34 -18.91 11.05 -20.19
N ASN A 35 -18.08 10.20 -20.84
CA ASN A 35 -17.18 10.37 -22.00
C ASN A 35 -16.61 11.73 -22.47
N GLU A 36 -16.62 12.81 -21.69
CA GLU A 36 -16.03 14.09 -22.10
C GLU A 36 -14.72 14.39 -21.36
N PRO A 37 -13.65 14.82 -22.07
CA PRO A 37 -12.39 15.17 -21.45
C PRO A 37 -12.57 16.41 -20.56
N THR A 38 -12.26 16.29 -19.27
CA THR A 38 -12.38 17.38 -18.29
C THR A 38 -11.02 17.70 -17.67
N LEU A 39 -10.82 18.99 -17.35
CA LEU A 39 -9.65 19.49 -16.65
C LEU A 39 -10.10 20.16 -15.37
N ARG A 40 -9.71 19.61 -14.21
CA ARG A 40 -9.86 20.32 -12.94
C ARG A 40 -8.92 21.54 -12.99
N VAL A 41 -9.28 22.69 -12.43
CA VAL A 41 -8.42 23.88 -12.39
C VAL A 41 -8.52 24.49 -11.01
N HIS A 42 -7.38 24.86 -10.44
CA HIS A 42 -7.28 25.63 -9.20
C HIS A 42 -6.95 27.08 -9.58
N CYS A 43 -7.84 28.03 -9.23
CA CYS A 43 -7.57 29.44 -9.52
C CYS A 43 -6.49 29.98 -8.56
N PRO A 44 -5.37 30.52 -9.07
CA PRO A 44 -4.33 31.11 -8.21
C PRO A 44 -4.75 32.44 -7.57
N HIS A 45 -5.85 33.05 -8.01
CA HIS A 45 -6.34 34.33 -7.50
C HIS A 45 -7.37 34.19 -6.38
N CYS A 46 -8.30 33.22 -6.47
CA CYS A 46 -9.37 33.04 -5.49
C CYS A 46 -9.40 31.66 -4.82
N HIS A 47 -8.45 30.79 -5.14
CA HIS A 47 -8.28 29.45 -4.57
C HIS A 47 -9.45 28.47 -4.75
N HIS A 48 -10.47 28.84 -5.54
CA HIS A 48 -11.54 27.92 -5.89
C HIS A 48 -11.08 26.86 -6.90
N PHE A 49 -11.58 25.64 -6.72
CA PHE A 49 -11.47 24.55 -7.67
C PHE A 49 -12.73 24.49 -8.53
N TYR A 50 -12.56 24.35 -9.84
CA TYR A 50 -13.66 24.09 -10.77
C TYR A 50 -13.23 23.12 -11.87
N ILE A 51 -14.22 22.62 -12.61
CA ILE A 51 -14.01 21.68 -13.71
C ILE A 51 -14.25 22.44 -15.02
N LEU A 52 -13.28 22.37 -15.91
CA LEU A 52 -13.40 22.82 -17.29
C LEU A 52 -13.69 21.60 -18.17
N HIS A 53 -14.82 21.63 -18.86
CA HIS A 53 -15.15 20.66 -19.91
C HIS A 53 -14.36 21.04 -21.16
N LEU A 54 -13.38 20.22 -21.55
CA LEU A 54 -12.48 20.52 -22.66
C LEU A 54 -13.22 20.54 -24.00
N ALA A 55 -14.35 19.83 -24.11
CA ALA A 55 -15.24 19.85 -25.28
C ALA A 55 -15.86 21.24 -25.55
N ASN A 56 -15.96 22.11 -24.54
CA ASN A 56 -16.59 23.42 -24.63
C ASN A 56 -15.59 24.59 -24.81
N LEU A 57 -14.30 24.29 -25.01
CA LEU A 57 -13.25 25.30 -25.21
C LEU A 57 -13.23 25.80 -26.66
N LYS A 58 -13.65 27.04 -26.88
CA LYS A 58 -13.54 27.77 -28.16
C LYS A 58 -12.25 28.60 -28.29
N GLN A 59 -11.43 28.65 -27.23
CA GLN A 59 -10.18 29.41 -27.16
C GLN A 59 -9.18 28.74 -26.19
N PRO A 60 -7.90 29.13 -26.14
CA PRO A 60 -6.93 28.56 -25.20
C PRO A 60 -7.40 28.72 -23.74
N ILE A 61 -7.15 27.71 -22.89
CA ILE A 61 -7.52 27.73 -21.46
C ILE A 61 -7.01 28.99 -20.77
N SER A 62 -5.85 29.50 -21.19
CA SER A 62 -5.24 30.70 -20.63
C SER A 62 -6.06 31.99 -20.85
N ARG A 63 -7.12 31.94 -21.65
CA ARG A 63 -8.03 33.05 -21.94
C ARG A 63 -9.41 32.91 -21.31
N TYR A 64 -9.69 31.79 -20.62
CA TYR A 64 -10.92 31.66 -19.86
C TYR A 64 -10.76 32.28 -18.47
N PRO A 65 -11.60 33.24 -18.07
CA PRO A 65 -11.57 33.78 -16.73
C PRO A 65 -12.12 32.75 -15.74
N CYS A 66 -11.62 32.79 -14.51
CA CYS A 66 -12.18 31.97 -13.43
C CYS A 66 -13.67 32.28 -13.23
N PRO A 67 -14.56 31.29 -13.13
CA PRO A 67 -15.99 31.53 -12.97
C PRO A 67 -16.37 32.17 -11.62
N PHE A 68 -15.46 32.15 -10.64
CA PHE A 68 -15.70 32.71 -9.31
C PHE A 68 -15.14 34.12 -9.11
N CYS A 69 -13.99 34.44 -9.71
CA CYS A 69 -13.34 35.74 -9.49
C CYS A 69 -13.06 36.52 -10.77
N HIS A 70 -13.46 35.98 -11.93
CA HIS A 70 -13.34 36.59 -13.26
C HIS A 70 -11.90 36.95 -13.70
N GLN A 71 -10.88 36.56 -12.95
CA GLN A 71 -9.47 36.78 -13.31
C GLN A 71 -8.99 35.72 -14.33
N PRO A 72 -8.14 36.10 -15.30
CA PRO A 72 -7.60 35.19 -16.32
C PRO A 72 -6.65 34.16 -15.71
N ILE A 73 -6.70 32.92 -16.21
CA ILE A 73 -5.84 31.83 -15.75
C ILE A 73 -4.56 31.86 -16.59
N VAL A 74 -3.37 31.99 -15.99
CA VAL A 74 -2.09 31.85 -16.74
C VAL A 74 -1.51 30.47 -16.45
N LEU A 75 -1.56 29.56 -17.44
CA LEU A 75 -0.87 28.26 -17.35
C LEU A 75 0.58 28.39 -17.82
N PRO A 76 1.58 27.78 -17.15
CA PRO A 76 2.96 27.75 -17.62
C PRO A 76 3.05 27.05 -18.98
N SER A 77 3.68 27.70 -19.96
CA SER A 77 3.77 27.20 -21.34
C SER A 77 4.68 25.97 -21.43
N SER A 78 4.12 24.85 -21.90
CA SER A 78 4.83 23.60 -22.15
C SER A 78 5.64 23.67 -23.45
N LYS A 79 6.97 23.53 -23.41
CA LYS A 79 7.75 23.14 -24.58
C LYS A 79 8.35 21.73 -24.42
N LYS A 80 7.85 20.85 -25.30
CA LYS A 80 8.34 19.55 -25.81
C LYS A 80 8.59 18.41 -24.80
N ARG A 81 7.69 17.42 -24.83
CA ARG A 81 7.90 16.03 -24.41
C ARG A 81 8.92 15.38 -25.35
N ALA A 82 9.98 14.80 -24.80
CA ALA A 82 10.81 13.81 -25.49
C ALA A 82 10.71 12.49 -24.71
N SER A 83 10.52 11.41 -25.46
CA SER A 83 10.51 10.02 -25.01
C SER A 83 11.80 9.68 -24.27
N LEU A 84 11.69 9.05 -23.10
CA LEU A 84 12.81 8.58 -22.29
C LEU A 84 13.20 7.18 -22.77
N SER A 85 14.26 7.08 -23.58
CA SER A 85 15.04 5.85 -23.74
C SER A 85 16.31 5.94 -22.86
N PRO A 86 16.89 4.79 -22.42
CA PRO A 86 18.04 4.74 -21.50
C PRO A 86 19.34 5.36 -22.03
N GLU A 87 19.38 5.81 -23.29
CA GLU A 87 20.58 6.29 -23.98
C GLU A 87 20.82 7.81 -23.82
N ASN A 88 19.92 8.54 -23.16
CA ASN A 88 19.97 10.02 -23.04
C ASN A 88 20.46 10.57 -21.68
N LEU A 89 21.15 9.77 -20.86
CA LEU A 89 21.55 10.10 -19.48
C LEU A 89 22.61 11.23 -19.31
N GLY A 90 22.91 12.00 -20.36
CA GLY A 90 23.91 13.08 -20.36
C GLY A 90 23.37 14.51 -20.46
N LYS A 91 22.05 14.77 -20.35
CA LYS A 91 21.48 16.13 -20.50
C LYS A 91 20.89 16.68 -19.20
N SER A 92 21.36 17.88 -18.83
CA SER A 92 21.02 18.69 -17.65
C SER A 92 19.58 18.53 -17.16
N PHE A 93 19.39 17.84 -16.03
CA PHE A 93 18.15 17.95 -15.27
C PHE A 93 18.02 19.40 -14.77
N PRO A 94 16.85 20.05 -14.85
CA PRO A 94 16.62 21.27 -14.09
C PRO A 94 16.78 20.94 -12.60
N TYR A 95 17.75 21.57 -11.95
CA TYR A 95 18.04 21.39 -10.53
C TYR A 95 17.83 22.72 -9.80
N LEU A 96 17.40 22.66 -8.54
CA LEU A 96 17.09 23.81 -7.70
C LEU A 96 18.36 24.56 -7.27
N PHE A 97 19.36 23.80 -6.82
CA PHE A 97 20.68 24.28 -6.46
C PHE A 97 21.67 23.10 -6.49
N GLN A 98 22.96 23.42 -6.53
CA GLN A 98 24.02 22.43 -6.45
C GLN A 98 24.60 22.44 -5.04
N LEU A 99 24.86 21.25 -4.50
CA LEU A 99 25.50 21.04 -3.21
C LEU A 99 26.61 20.00 -3.42
N ALA A 100 27.86 20.46 -3.46
CA ALA A 100 29.04 19.72 -3.89
C ALA A 100 28.81 18.99 -5.23
N GLN A 101 28.93 17.65 -5.25
CA GLN A 101 28.67 16.81 -6.42
C GLN A 101 27.19 16.53 -6.69
N TYR A 102 26.29 17.00 -5.82
CA TYR A 102 24.86 16.69 -5.90
C TYR A 102 24.07 17.82 -6.54
N LYS A 103 23.44 17.50 -7.68
CA LYS A 103 22.42 18.36 -8.30
C LYS A 103 21.08 18.13 -7.62
N ILE A 104 20.64 19.05 -6.78
CA ILE A 104 19.41 18.92 -6.00
C ILE A 104 18.18 19.15 -6.89
N LEU A 105 17.32 18.15 -7.04
CA LEU A 105 16.23 18.18 -8.02
C LEU A 105 14.91 18.62 -7.42
N ARG A 106 14.53 18.07 -6.26
CA ARG A 106 13.26 18.38 -5.58
C ARG A 106 13.27 17.95 -4.13
N LEU A 107 12.49 18.65 -3.30
CA LEU A 107 12.18 18.22 -1.95
C LEU A 107 11.35 16.92 -1.97
N ILE A 108 11.71 15.96 -1.12
CA ILE A 108 10.99 14.71 -0.84
C ILE A 108 10.16 14.88 0.43
N ALA A 109 10.82 15.30 1.51
CA ALA A 109 10.24 15.43 2.84
C ALA A 109 10.85 16.60 3.61
N ARG A 110 10.06 17.20 4.51
CA ARG A 110 10.50 18.22 5.47
C ARG A 110 9.94 17.84 6.83
N GLY A 111 10.77 17.90 7.87
CA GLY A 111 10.35 17.65 9.25
C GLY A 111 11.26 18.39 10.23
N GLY A 112 11.06 18.15 11.54
CA GLY A 112 11.86 18.78 12.59
C GLY A 112 13.36 18.45 12.54
N MET A 113 13.73 17.40 11.78
CA MET A 113 15.10 16.88 11.67
C MET A 113 15.78 17.27 10.34
N GLY A 114 15.23 18.28 9.64
CA GLY A 114 15.76 18.79 8.39
C GLY A 114 14.93 18.42 7.17
N GLU A 115 15.58 18.54 6.02
CA GLU A 115 14.94 18.43 4.71
C GLU A 115 15.62 17.36 3.89
N VAL A 116 14.82 16.49 3.27
CA VAL A 116 15.30 15.40 2.41
C VAL A 116 14.98 15.75 0.97
N TYR A 117 15.99 15.71 0.11
CA TYR A 117 15.90 16.05 -1.30
C TYR A 117 16.25 14.85 -2.18
N LYS A 118 15.59 14.72 -3.33
CA LYS A 118 16.07 13.88 -4.44
C LYS A 118 17.17 14.65 -5.14
N ALA A 119 18.34 14.04 -5.30
CA ALA A 119 19.47 14.62 -6.00
C ALA A 119 20.02 13.67 -7.06
N TRP A 120 20.74 14.24 -8.02
CA TRP A 120 21.57 13.50 -8.96
C TRP A 120 23.03 13.63 -8.54
N ASP A 121 23.66 12.50 -8.23
CA ASP A 121 25.09 12.39 -7.95
C ASP A 121 25.86 12.46 -9.27
N GLU A 122 26.60 13.55 -9.50
CA GLU A 122 27.33 13.76 -10.73
C GLU A 122 28.56 12.87 -10.87
N GLU A 123 29.14 12.39 -9.78
CA GLU A 123 30.32 11.53 -9.82
C GLU A 123 29.92 10.08 -10.10
N GLN A 124 28.96 9.56 -9.34
CA GLN A 124 28.52 8.16 -9.44
C GLN A 124 27.40 7.94 -10.47
N LYS A 125 26.91 9.02 -11.12
CA LYS A 125 25.86 8.98 -12.14
C LYS A 125 24.61 8.22 -11.70
N ARG A 126 24.13 8.50 -10.50
CA ARG A 126 22.93 7.87 -9.91
C ARG A 126 22.05 8.87 -9.15
N PHE A 127 20.78 8.53 -8.96
CA PHE A 127 19.92 9.29 -8.05
C PHE A 127 20.18 8.90 -6.60
N VAL A 128 20.23 9.90 -5.73
CA VAL A 128 20.42 9.74 -4.28
C VAL A 128 19.41 10.59 -3.50
N ALA A 129 19.25 10.29 -2.22
CA ALA A 129 18.55 11.14 -1.28
C ALA A 129 19.59 11.93 -0.47
N VAL A 130 19.46 13.26 -0.42
CA VAL A 130 20.34 14.14 0.36
C VAL A 130 19.53 14.75 1.49
N LYS A 131 19.92 14.48 2.74
CA LYS A 131 19.30 15.06 3.93
C LYS A 131 20.16 16.22 4.43
N ILE A 132 19.59 17.42 4.39
CA ILE A 132 20.20 18.65 4.84
C ILE A 132 19.76 18.92 6.28
N LEU A 133 20.73 19.14 7.17
CA LEU A 133 20.47 19.39 8.58
C LEU A 133 20.10 20.88 8.82
N PRO A 134 19.18 21.16 9.75
CA PRO A 134 18.85 22.52 10.15
C PRO A 134 20.07 23.29 10.66
N SER A 135 20.20 24.56 10.25
CA SER A 135 21.31 25.44 10.67
C SER A 135 21.34 25.76 12.16
N SER A 136 20.24 25.50 12.90
CA SER A 136 20.20 25.61 14.35
C SER A 136 21.01 24.52 15.05
N LEU A 137 21.07 23.32 14.47
CA LEU A 137 21.82 22.17 15.01
C LEU A 137 23.30 22.24 14.65
N THR A 138 23.64 22.88 13.53
CA THR A 138 25.02 22.97 13.03
C THR A 138 25.87 24.03 13.74
N LYS A 139 25.31 24.78 14.70
CA LYS A 139 26.05 25.72 15.55
C LYS A 139 26.64 25.07 16.80
N ASP A 140 26.20 23.85 17.12
CA ASP A 140 26.68 23.08 18.26
C ASP A 140 27.80 22.13 17.79
N LEU A 141 29.05 22.42 18.20
CA LEU A 141 30.21 21.61 17.85
C LEU A 141 30.14 20.19 18.46
N ASP A 142 29.50 20.03 19.62
CA ASP A 142 29.29 18.73 20.24
C ASP A 142 28.26 17.91 19.46
N PHE A 143 27.24 18.57 18.89
CA PHE A 143 26.31 17.94 17.96
C PHE A 143 27.03 17.44 16.70
N ILE A 144 27.87 18.26 16.07
CA ILE A 144 28.62 17.89 14.86
C ILE A 144 29.57 16.72 15.13
N SER A 145 30.30 16.75 16.26
CA SER A 145 31.21 15.68 16.67
C SER A 145 30.47 14.35 16.86
N ARG A 146 29.30 14.37 17.52
CA ARG A 146 28.44 13.19 17.66
C ARG A 146 27.88 12.74 16.31
N PHE A 147 27.47 13.67 15.47
CA PHE A 147 26.94 13.38 14.15
C PHE A 147 27.94 12.60 13.30
N LYS A 148 29.19 13.08 13.23
CA LYS A 148 30.28 12.37 12.52
C LYS A 148 30.55 10.98 13.09
N ARG A 149 30.50 10.80 14.42
CA ARG A 149 30.67 9.47 15.04
C ARG A 149 29.56 8.49 14.67
N GLU A 150 28.30 8.93 14.67
CA GLU A 150 27.20 8.08 14.24
C GLU A 150 27.26 7.79 12.74
N ALA A 151 27.61 8.78 11.90
CA ALA A 151 27.74 8.60 10.47
C ALA A 151 28.72 7.45 10.13
N ILE A 152 29.85 7.34 10.84
CA ILE A 152 30.78 6.21 10.72
C ILE A 152 30.13 4.88 11.09
N ALA A 153 29.29 4.84 12.13
CA ALA A 153 28.57 3.63 12.51
C ALA A 153 27.52 3.24 11.45
N LEU A 154 26.83 4.23 10.88
CA LEU A 154 25.85 4.03 9.81
C LEU A 154 26.50 3.58 8.50
N ALA A 155 27.67 4.10 8.16
CA ALA A 155 28.43 3.73 6.96
C ALA A 155 28.84 2.25 6.96
N LYS A 156 28.97 1.63 8.15
CA LYS A 156 29.26 0.20 8.29
C LYS A 156 28.06 -0.70 8.05
N LEU A 157 26.84 -0.16 8.09
CA LEU A 157 25.64 -0.95 7.88
C LEU A 157 25.43 -1.15 6.38
N CYS A 158 25.52 -2.40 5.94
CA CYS A 158 25.19 -2.79 4.57
C CYS A 158 24.24 -3.99 4.61
N HIS A 159 22.96 -3.75 4.38
CA HIS A 159 21.92 -4.77 4.43
C HIS A 159 20.77 -4.42 3.48
N PRO A 160 20.16 -5.39 2.77
CA PRO A 160 19.06 -5.12 1.83
C PRO A 160 17.89 -4.37 2.44
N ASN A 161 17.60 -4.60 3.73
CA ASN A 161 16.51 -3.97 4.47
C ASN A 161 16.90 -2.71 5.27
N ILE A 162 18.07 -2.14 5.02
CA ILE A 162 18.51 -0.87 5.59
C ILE A 162 18.79 0.09 4.42
N VAL A 163 18.43 1.37 4.57
CA VAL A 163 18.82 2.40 3.62
C VAL A 163 20.33 2.58 3.69
N GLN A 164 21.02 2.38 2.56
CA GLN A 164 22.48 2.49 2.52
C GLN A 164 22.91 3.94 2.71
N PHE A 165 23.69 4.20 3.75
CA PHE A 165 24.41 5.45 3.93
C PHE A 165 25.54 5.53 2.88
N ILE A 166 25.69 6.69 2.24
CA ILE A 166 26.73 6.91 1.22
C ILE A 166 27.86 7.71 1.84
N GLU A 167 27.57 8.93 2.28
CA GLU A 167 28.56 9.82 2.88
C GLU A 167 27.89 10.97 3.65
N GLU A 168 28.62 11.55 4.59
CA GLU A 168 28.38 12.87 5.16
C GLU A 168 29.36 13.90 4.63
N ASN A 169 28.92 15.15 4.53
CA ASN A 169 29.80 16.24 4.14
C ASN A 169 29.29 17.60 4.68
N GLU A 170 30.12 18.63 4.53
CA GLU A 170 29.82 20.01 4.88
C GLU A 170 30.23 20.93 3.72
N GLU A 171 29.30 21.77 3.26
CA GLU A 171 29.61 22.80 2.28
C GLU A 171 28.97 24.14 2.68
N ASN A 172 29.76 25.22 2.69
CA ASN A 172 29.27 26.56 3.03
C ASN A 172 28.46 26.61 4.35
N THR A 173 28.91 25.91 5.39
CA THR A 173 28.24 25.74 6.71
C THR A 173 26.95 24.91 6.71
N ILE A 174 26.61 24.31 5.56
CA ILE A 174 25.48 23.39 5.41
C ILE A 174 26.01 21.97 5.62
N TYR A 175 25.57 21.34 6.71
CA TYR A 175 25.83 19.93 6.95
C TYR A 175 24.75 19.08 6.30
N TYR A 176 25.19 18.05 5.59
CA TYR A 176 24.28 17.12 4.93
C TYR A 176 24.87 15.72 4.88
N PHE A 177 24.02 14.76 4.55
CA PHE A 177 24.47 13.42 4.20
C PHE A 177 23.66 12.87 3.04
N ALA A 178 24.33 12.07 2.22
CA ALA A 178 23.77 11.37 1.10
C ALA A 178 23.49 9.91 1.47
N MET A 179 22.37 9.40 0.98
CA MET A 179 21.93 8.03 1.18
C MET A 179 21.25 7.49 -0.08
N GLU A 180 21.10 6.18 -0.16
CA GLU A 180 20.33 5.52 -1.21
C GLU A 180 18.93 6.15 -1.34
N LEU A 181 18.54 6.46 -2.58
CA LEU A 181 17.17 6.86 -2.87
C LEU A 181 16.28 5.62 -2.98
N VAL A 182 15.43 5.39 -2.00
CA VAL A 182 14.35 4.40 -2.10
C VAL A 182 13.17 5.05 -2.82
N GLU A 183 12.92 4.62 -4.06
CA GLU A 183 11.71 5.03 -4.78
C GLU A 183 10.53 4.27 -4.20
N GLY A 184 9.53 4.95 -3.63
CA GLY A 184 8.48 4.25 -2.89
C GLY A 184 7.58 5.12 -2.03
N THR A 185 6.82 4.49 -1.14
CA THR A 185 6.00 5.13 -0.10
C THR A 185 6.41 4.63 1.29
N THR A 186 5.94 5.28 2.35
CA THR A 186 6.20 4.86 3.73
C THR A 186 5.16 3.86 4.22
N LEU A 187 5.46 3.08 5.26
CA LEU A 187 4.47 2.23 5.93
C LEU A 187 3.31 3.03 6.49
N GLY A 188 3.55 4.24 6.99
CA GLY A 188 2.48 5.13 7.47
C GLY A 188 1.43 5.40 6.39
N MET A 189 1.85 5.66 5.15
CA MET A 189 0.93 5.87 4.04
C MET A 189 0.11 4.61 3.67
N TRP A 190 0.61 3.41 3.97
CA TRP A 190 -0.12 2.15 3.76
C TRP A 190 -1.12 1.87 4.87
N ILE A 191 -0.75 2.17 6.12
CA ILE A 191 -1.64 2.11 7.28
C ILE A 191 -2.80 3.07 7.08
N ASP A 192 -2.53 4.34 6.76
CA ASP A 192 -3.55 5.38 6.51
C ASP A 192 -4.54 4.99 5.40
N ALA A 193 -4.05 4.25 4.40
CA ALA A 193 -4.85 3.81 3.26
C ALA A 193 -5.59 2.48 3.51
N GLN A 194 -5.44 1.86 4.68
CA GLN A 194 -6.01 0.56 5.06
C GLN A 194 -5.69 -0.55 4.03
N LYS A 195 -4.46 -0.56 3.52
CA LYS A 195 -4.03 -1.48 2.43
C LYS A 195 -3.31 -2.74 2.91
N LEU A 196 -3.30 -3.01 4.22
CA LEU A 196 -2.49 -4.07 4.81
C LEU A 196 -3.35 -5.30 5.11
N THR A 197 -3.04 -6.43 4.45
CA THR A 197 -3.54 -7.74 4.83
C THR A 197 -2.60 -8.38 5.86
N PRO A 198 -3.05 -9.35 6.68
CA PRO A 198 -2.19 -10.03 7.66
C PRO A 198 -0.92 -10.65 7.04
N SER A 199 -1.05 -11.27 5.86
CA SER A 199 0.10 -11.81 5.11
C SER A 199 1.09 -10.70 4.71
N LYS A 200 0.58 -9.55 4.26
CA LYS A 200 1.42 -8.40 3.90
C LYS A 200 2.10 -7.78 5.13
N VAL A 201 1.41 -7.71 6.26
CA VAL A 201 1.99 -7.29 7.54
C VAL A 201 3.16 -8.22 7.91
N CYS A 202 2.97 -9.55 7.88
CA CYS A 202 4.06 -10.47 8.17
C CYS A 202 5.25 -10.28 7.21
N SER A 203 4.99 -10.18 5.91
CA SER A 203 6.02 -9.94 4.88
C SER A 203 6.85 -8.67 5.12
N ILE A 204 6.19 -7.60 5.56
CA ILE A 204 6.85 -6.33 5.87
C ILE A 204 7.66 -6.46 7.15
N PHE A 205 7.07 -6.99 8.22
CA PHE A 205 7.71 -7.05 9.53
C PHE A 205 8.86 -8.05 9.59
N LEU A 206 8.82 -9.14 8.83
CA LEU A 206 9.97 -10.04 8.66
C LEU A 206 11.19 -9.28 8.13
N GLN A 207 11.01 -8.49 7.06
CA GLN A 207 12.08 -7.68 6.48
C GLN A 207 12.60 -6.62 7.46
N ILE A 208 11.72 -6.01 8.25
CA ILE A 208 12.13 -5.08 9.32
C ILE A 208 12.94 -5.81 10.38
N CYS A 209 12.51 -7.00 10.81
CA CYS A 209 13.25 -7.80 11.79
C CYS A 209 14.64 -8.19 11.27
N TYR A 210 14.78 -8.55 9.99
CA TYR A 210 16.09 -8.85 9.39
C TYR A 210 17.03 -7.64 9.40
N GLY A 211 16.51 -6.45 9.05
CA GLY A 211 17.29 -5.21 9.13
C GLY A 211 17.69 -4.85 10.55
N LEU A 212 16.77 -4.98 11.52
CA LEU A 212 17.05 -4.71 12.93
C LEU A 212 18.04 -5.71 13.54
N ALA A 213 17.88 -7.00 13.24
CA ALA A 213 18.77 -8.07 13.68
C ALA A 213 20.22 -7.78 13.28
N TYR A 214 20.41 -7.45 11.99
CA TYR A 214 21.71 -7.07 11.46
C TYR A 214 22.27 -5.84 12.18
N ALA A 215 21.50 -4.76 12.32
CA ALA A 215 21.96 -3.55 13.01
C ALA A 215 22.33 -3.82 14.48
N HIS A 216 21.51 -4.60 15.20
CA HIS A 216 21.75 -5.00 16.59
C HIS A 216 23.02 -5.84 16.72
N SER A 217 23.27 -6.75 15.77
CA SER A 217 24.51 -7.54 15.72
C SER A 217 25.77 -6.68 15.51
N CYS A 218 25.62 -5.53 14.84
CA CYS A 218 26.67 -4.52 14.68
C CYS A 218 26.75 -3.53 15.87
N GLY A 219 25.95 -3.73 16.92
CA GLY A 219 25.91 -2.84 18.09
C GLY A 219 25.20 -1.51 17.85
N VAL A 220 24.42 -1.39 16.78
CA VAL A 220 23.68 -0.17 16.42
C VAL A 220 22.21 -0.31 16.83
N ILE A 221 21.71 0.63 17.62
CA ILE A 221 20.31 0.71 18.05
C ILE A 221 19.63 1.86 17.29
N HIS A 222 18.42 1.63 16.75
CA HIS A 222 17.75 2.62 15.91
C HIS A 222 17.15 3.78 16.71
N ARG A 223 16.41 3.49 17.79
CA ARG A 223 15.78 4.45 18.74
C ARG A 223 14.63 5.32 18.21
N ASP A 224 14.20 5.13 16.97
CA ASP A 224 13.12 5.92 16.34
C ASP A 224 12.38 5.08 15.28
N ILE A 225 12.06 3.83 15.64
CA ILE A 225 11.27 2.96 14.77
C ILE A 225 9.82 3.44 14.78
N LYS A 226 9.30 3.76 13.59
CA LYS A 226 7.94 4.23 13.36
C LYS A 226 7.57 4.09 11.87
N PRO A 227 6.27 4.11 11.50
CA PRO A 227 5.84 3.89 10.12
C PRO A 227 6.42 4.86 9.08
N SER A 228 6.78 6.10 9.48
CA SER A 228 7.37 7.08 8.56
C SER A 228 8.85 6.80 8.23
N ASN A 229 9.52 5.98 9.02
CA ASN A 229 10.92 5.56 8.83
C ASN A 229 11.04 4.17 8.15
N ILE A 230 9.91 3.55 7.78
CA ILE A 230 9.88 2.31 7.04
C ILE A 230 9.47 2.62 5.59
N LEU A 231 10.39 2.45 4.66
CA LEU A 231 10.20 2.70 3.23
C LEU A 231 9.88 1.40 2.51
N MET A 232 8.96 1.46 1.55
CA MET A 232 8.59 0.34 0.68
C MET A 232 8.73 0.73 -0.78
N ASP A 233 9.56 -0.01 -1.50
CA ASP A 233 9.71 0.18 -2.95
C ASP A 233 8.57 -0.51 -3.74
N PRO A 234 8.38 -0.17 -5.03
CA PRO A 234 7.39 -0.82 -5.90
C PRO A 234 7.59 -2.34 -6.08
N LYS A 235 8.79 -2.86 -5.79
CA LYS A 235 9.11 -4.30 -5.87
C LYS A 235 8.76 -5.03 -4.58
N GLY A 236 8.32 -4.31 -3.53
CA GLY A 236 7.94 -4.87 -2.24
C GLY A 236 9.11 -5.03 -1.26
N ILE A 237 10.29 -4.48 -1.57
CA ILE A 237 11.43 -4.46 -0.66
C ILE A 237 11.19 -3.38 0.40
N VAL A 238 11.36 -3.77 1.66
CA VAL A 238 11.26 -2.88 2.81
C VAL A 238 12.65 -2.42 3.22
N LYS A 239 12.81 -1.11 3.43
CA LYS A 239 14.05 -0.49 3.90
C LYS A 239 13.80 0.40 5.11
N ILE A 240 14.57 0.18 6.16
CA ILE A 240 14.57 1.01 7.36
C ILE A 240 15.48 2.22 7.12
N SER A 241 14.95 3.42 7.31
CA SER A 241 15.66 4.71 7.14
C SER A 241 15.86 5.43 8.48
N ASP A 242 16.74 6.44 8.51
CA ASP A 242 16.94 7.32 9.68
C ASP A 242 17.49 6.62 10.94
N PHE A 243 18.31 5.57 10.78
CA PHE A 243 19.06 4.96 11.87
C PHE A 243 19.91 5.98 12.65
N GLY A 244 19.94 5.86 13.97
CA GLY A 244 20.93 6.51 14.84
C GLY A 244 20.79 8.02 15.03
N LEU A 245 19.97 8.72 14.23
CA LEU A 245 19.84 10.18 14.29
C LEU A 245 19.24 10.67 15.62
N ALA A 246 18.36 9.90 16.26
CA ALA A 246 17.72 10.28 17.52
C ALA A 246 18.72 10.44 18.68
N ARG A 247 19.81 9.66 18.73
CA ARG A 247 20.86 9.80 19.77
C ARG A 247 21.66 11.09 19.62
N ILE A 248 21.80 11.56 18.39
CA ILE A 248 22.53 12.78 18.04
C ILE A 248 21.67 14.00 18.39
N LEU A 249 20.37 13.93 18.08
CA LEU A 249 19.43 15.05 18.11
C LEU A 249 18.85 15.36 19.49
N PHE A 250 18.84 14.40 20.42
CA PHE A 250 18.34 14.60 21.79
C PHE A 250 19.46 14.33 22.81
N PRO A 251 20.34 15.32 23.06
CA PRO A 251 21.26 15.23 24.18
C PRO A 251 20.47 15.11 25.48
N PRO A 252 21.00 14.36 26.44
CA PRO A 252 20.54 14.42 27.81
C PRO A 252 20.75 15.82 28.42
N PRO A 253 19.95 16.20 29.43
CA PRO A 253 19.84 17.57 29.94
C PRO A 253 21.10 18.19 30.58
N GLU A 254 22.24 17.51 30.55
CA GLU A 254 23.51 18.02 31.09
C GLU A 254 24.35 18.80 30.06
N ALA A 255 24.01 18.75 28.77
CA ALA A 255 24.67 19.53 27.74
C ALA A 255 23.63 20.27 26.90
N SER A 256 23.52 21.58 27.13
CA SER A 256 22.64 22.56 26.48
C SER A 256 21.18 22.55 26.95
N SER A 257 20.74 23.74 27.35
CA SER A 257 19.38 24.14 27.68
C SER A 257 18.47 24.10 26.45
N PHE A 258 18.28 22.95 25.82
CA PHE A 258 17.12 22.72 24.98
C PHE A 258 15.96 22.36 25.90
N SER A 259 15.36 23.39 26.48
CA SER A 259 14.03 23.30 27.04
C SER A 259 13.11 22.67 26.00
N LEU A 260 12.62 21.46 26.29
CA LEU A 260 11.60 20.69 25.55
C LEU A 260 10.23 21.42 25.45
N THR A 261 10.22 22.73 25.67
CA THR A 261 9.05 23.57 25.83
C THR A 261 9.27 24.89 25.12
N GLN A 262 9.31 24.90 23.79
CA GLN A 262 8.87 26.07 23.00
C GLN A 262 8.86 25.72 21.50
N THR A 263 7.75 25.13 21.07
CA THR A 263 6.98 25.51 19.87
C THR A 263 5.83 24.52 19.79
N GLY A 264 4.59 25.03 19.75
CA GLY A 264 3.34 24.28 19.76
C GLY A 264 3.09 23.46 18.48
N ALA A 265 4.07 22.69 18.03
CA ALA A 265 3.87 21.61 17.10
C ALA A 265 3.55 20.35 17.93
N GLN A 266 2.28 20.19 18.29
CA GLN A 266 1.73 18.88 18.69
C GLN A 266 1.96 17.92 17.51
N LEU A 267 3.11 17.24 17.52
CA LEU A 267 3.55 16.33 16.47
C LEU A 267 3.52 14.91 17.05
N GLY A 268 2.61 14.08 16.53
CA GLY A 268 2.32 12.70 16.92
C GLY A 268 3.49 11.70 16.77
N THR A 269 4.63 11.97 17.41
CA THR A 269 5.84 11.13 17.40
C THR A 269 6.07 10.43 18.75
N GLN A 270 5.31 10.74 19.80
CA GLN A 270 5.50 10.10 21.12
C GLN A 270 4.98 8.66 21.21
N GLY A 271 4.05 8.25 20.33
CA GLY A 271 3.36 6.95 20.44
C GLY A 271 4.27 5.73 20.39
N TYR A 272 5.42 5.82 19.71
CA TYR A 272 6.33 4.69 19.51
C TYR A 272 7.50 4.66 20.51
N ILE A 273 7.67 5.69 21.35
CA ILE A 273 8.82 5.80 22.25
C ILE A 273 8.63 4.85 23.44
N SER A 274 9.63 4.00 23.69
CA SER A 274 9.60 3.08 24.83
C SER A 274 9.57 3.80 26.18
N PRO A 275 8.99 3.21 27.23
CA PRO A 275 8.95 3.80 28.57
C PRO A 275 10.32 4.13 29.14
N GLU A 276 11.32 3.27 28.93
CA GLU A 276 12.69 3.47 29.38
C GLU A 276 13.41 4.57 28.59
N GLN A 277 13.16 4.69 27.28
CA GLN A 277 13.75 5.78 26.49
C GLN A 277 13.16 7.14 26.88
N ARG A 278 11.88 7.19 27.27
CA ARG A 278 11.27 8.40 27.84
C ARG A 278 11.87 8.79 29.19
N LYS A 279 12.28 7.81 30.00
CA LYS A 279 12.87 8.03 31.33
C LYS A 279 14.35 8.39 31.25
N ASP A 280 15.12 7.64 30.47
CA ASP A 280 16.56 7.81 30.31
C ASP A 280 17.00 7.35 28.91
N ALA A 281 17.06 8.30 27.97
CA ALA A 281 17.50 8.04 26.61
C ALA A 281 19.01 7.70 26.48
N LYS A 282 19.82 7.93 27.53
CA LYS A 282 21.26 7.60 27.52
C LYS A 282 21.44 6.08 27.60
N ASN A 283 20.75 5.46 28.56
CA ASN A 283 21.00 4.09 29.00
C ASN A 283 19.95 3.10 28.46
N VAL A 284 19.61 3.21 27.18
CA VAL A 284 18.74 2.25 26.48
C VAL A 284 19.57 1.24 25.68
N ASP A 285 19.08 0.01 25.65
CA ASP A 285 19.58 -1.06 24.78
C ASP A 285 18.62 -1.32 23.61
N HIS A 286 18.94 -2.33 22.79
CA HIS A 286 18.20 -2.70 21.58
C HIS A 286 16.73 -3.07 21.83
N ARG A 287 16.33 -3.37 23.07
CA ARG A 287 14.96 -3.70 23.43
C ARG A 287 14.01 -2.49 23.36
N THR A 288 14.56 -1.28 23.23
CA THR A 288 13.77 -0.09 22.88
C THR A 288 13.18 -0.23 21.47
N ASP A 289 13.95 -0.74 20.51
CA ASP A 289 13.48 -0.95 19.13
C ASP A 289 12.42 -2.04 19.08
N ILE A 290 12.56 -3.09 19.92
CA ILE A 290 11.57 -4.17 20.07
C ILE A 290 10.21 -3.61 20.53
N TYR A 291 10.19 -2.66 21.46
CA TYR A 291 8.96 -2.01 21.89
C TYR A 291 8.33 -1.21 20.75
N SER A 292 9.12 -0.37 20.08
CA SER A 292 8.63 0.45 18.97
C SER A 292 8.13 -0.40 17.79
N LEU A 293 8.79 -1.54 17.52
CA LEU A 293 8.34 -2.54 16.56
C LEU A 293 6.97 -3.13 16.96
N GLY A 294 6.77 -3.44 18.24
CA GLY A 294 5.49 -3.91 18.77
C GLY A 294 4.36 -2.90 18.57
N VAL A 295 4.61 -1.61 18.86
CA VAL A 295 3.63 -0.53 18.65
C VAL A 295 3.23 -0.46 17.18
N MET A 296 4.24 -0.47 16.30
CA MET A 296 4.03 -0.41 14.84
C MET A 296 3.30 -1.65 14.30
N LEU A 297 3.59 -2.84 14.85
CA LEU A 297 2.91 -4.09 14.46
C LEU A 297 1.43 -4.04 14.84
N TYR A 298 1.14 -3.61 16.07
CA TYR A 298 -0.23 -3.43 16.54
C TYR A 298 -1.00 -2.45 15.64
N GLU A 299 -0.41 -1.29 15.35
CA GLU A 299 -1.03 -0.29 14.47
C GLU A 299 -1.20 -0.81 13.05
N SER A 300 -0.25 -1.60 12.53
CA SER A 300 -0.35 -2.17 11.17
C SER A 300 -1.45 -3.23 11.05
N LEU A 301 -1.79 -3.91 12.13
CA LEU A 301 -2.87 -4.92 12.18
C LEU A 301 -4.24 -4.31 12.43
N THR A 302 -4.30 -3.24 13.23
CA THR A 302 -5.56 -2.71 13.77
C THR A 302 -5.95 -1.34 13.21
N GLY A 303 -4.99 -0.60 12.65
CA GLY A 303 -5.13 0.80 12.26
C GLY A 303 -5.16 1.78 13.44
N ILE A 304 -4.90 1.31 14.66
CA ILE A 304 -5.03 2.10 15.90
C ILE A 304 -3.69 2.10 16.65
N LEU A 305 -3.32 3.23 17.25
CA LEU A 305 -2.17 3.29 18.17
C LEU A 305 -2.53 2.72 19.56
N PRO A 306 -1.68 1.88 20.16
CA PRO A 306 -1.95 1.34 21.49
C PRO A 306 -1.72 2.43 22.55
N GLU A 307 -2.79 2.79 23.27
CA GLU A 307 -2.76 3.73 24.39
C GLU A 307 -3.38 3.12 25.65
N GLY A 308 -2.70 3.28 26.80
CA GLY A 308 -3.20 2.80 28.09
C GLY A 308 -3.56 1.30 28.06
N ARG A 309 -4.83 0.99 28.34
CA ARG A 309 -5.39 -0.35 28.13
C ARG A 309 -6.02 -0.39 26.74
N PHE A 310 -5.39 -1.14 25.85
CA PHE A 310 -5.85 -1.35 24.47
C PHE A 310 -6.33 -2.80 24.30
N PRO A 311 -7.30 -3.05 23.39
CA PRO A 311 -7.74 -4.41 23.07
C PRO A 311 -6.64 -5.15 22.31
N LEU A 312 -6.62 -6.48 22.40
CA LEU A 312 -5.69 -7.29 21.60
C LEU A 312 -6.13 -7.37 20.14
N PRO A 313 -5.21 -7.56 19.17
CA PRO A 313 -5.58 -7.69 17.76
C PRO A 313 -6.70 -8.70 17.50
N SER A 314 -6.69 -9.88 18.14
CA SER A 314 -7.74 -10.89 17.95
C SER A 314 -9.10 -10.52 18.57
N GLU A 315 -9.12 -9.61 19.55
CA GLU A 315 -10.36 -9.07 20.12
C GLU A 315 -11.04 -8.09 19.16
N LEU A 316 -10.25 -7.36 18.37
CA LEU A 316 -10.75 -6.47 17.33
C LEU A 316 -11.12 -7.21 16.05
N ASN A 317 -10.39 -8.27 15.72
CA ASN A 317 -10.63 -9.10 14.55
C ASN A 317 -10.30 -10.56 14.85
N ALA A 318 -11.34 -11.36 15.11
CA ALA A 318 -11.23 -12.78 15.46
C ALA A 318 -10.61 -13.66 14.36
N SER A 319 -10.46 -13.16 13.12
CA SER A 319 -9.75 -13.85 12.04
C SER A 319 -8.22 -13.75 12.14
N LEU A 320 -7.70 -12.86 12.99
CA LEU A 320 -6.26 -12.74 13.21
C LEU A 320 -5.74 -13.89 14.07
N ASP A 321 -4.54 -14.36 13.73
CA ASP A 321 -3.84 -15.38 14.49
C ASP A 321 -3.51 -14.88 15.90
N LYS A 322 -3.87 -15.66 16.93
CA LYS A 322 -3.64 -15.30 18.34
C LYS A 322 -2.17 -15.18 18.71
N ARG A 323 -1.24 -15.71 17.90
CA ARG A 323 0.20 -15.47 18.08
C ARG A 323 0.55 -13.99 17.91
N PHE A 324 -0.22 -13.21 17.14
CA PHE A 324 -0.05 -11.76 17.10
C PHE A 324 -0.27 -11.13 18.48
N ASP A 325 -1.32 -11.53 19.20
CA ASP A 325 -1.61 -11.01 20.55
C ASP A 325 -0.43 -11.28 21.48
N TRP A 326 0.11 -12.50 21.45
CA TRP A 326 1.28 -12.86 22.25
C TRP A 326 2.53 -12.02 21.90
N ILE A 327 2.76 -11.77 20.60
CA ILE A 327 3.85 -10.87 20.18
C ILE A 327 3.63 -9.48 20.75
N ILE A 328 2.42 -8.93 20.62
CA ILE A 328 2.08 -7.58 21.09
C ILE A 328 2.24 -7.46 22.61
N GLU A 329 1.67 -8.37 23.38
CA GLU A 329 1.76 -8.35 24.85
C GLU A 329 3.21 -8.41 25.33
N LYS A 330 4.01 -9.31 24.75
CA LYS A 330 5.40 -9.49 25.15
C LYS A 330 6.26 -8.30 24.69
N THR A 331 6.11 -7.80 23.46
CA THR A 331 6.88 -6.62 22.97
C THR A 331 6.53 -5.33 23.72
N LEU A 332 5.26 -5.12 24.08
CA LEU A 332 4.79 -3.91 24.76
C LEU A 332 4.90 -3.96 26.29
N HIS A 333 5.50 -5.01 26.85
CA HIS A 333 5.71 -5.11 28.29
C HIS A 333 6.53 -3.90 28.82
N PRO A 334 6.11 -3.19 29.89
CA PRO A 334 6.80 -1.99 30.37
C PRO A 334 8.25 -2.21 30.82
N GLN A 335 8.55 -3.40 31.36
CA GLN A 335 9.92 -3.79 31.76
C GLN A 335 10.66 -4.46 30.58
N PRO A 336 11.80 -3.91 30.11
CA PRO A 336 12.54 -4.44 28.95
C PRO A 336 12.96 -5.91 29.10
N LYS A 337 13.32 -6.34 30.32
CA LYS A 337 13.73 -7.73 30.62
C LYS A 337 12.64 -8.78 30.40
N LYS A 338 11.37 -8.36 30.34
CA LYS A 338 10.22 -9.25 30.11
C LYS A 338 9.75 -9.26 28.65
N ARG A 339 10.36 -8.44 27.79
CA ARG A 339 10.11 -8.46 26.34
C ARG A 339 10.82 -9.63 25.69
N PHE A 340 10.63 -9.80 24.37
CA PHE A 340 11.59 -10.56 23.57
C PHE A 340 12.99 -9.98 23.76
N GLN A 341 13.99 -10.84 23.79
CA GLN A 341 15.38 -10.41 23.97
C GLN A 341 16.09 -10.22 22.62
N SER A 342 15.48 -10.68 21.53
CA SER A 342 15.96 -10.47 20.16
C SER A 342 14.79 -10.29 19.17
N VAL A 343 15.03 -9.60 18.06
CA VAL A 343 14.02 -9.42 16.99
C VAL A 343 13.87 -10.68 16.12
N GLU A 344 14.88 -11.55 16.14
CA GLU A 344 14.88 -12.86 15.48
C GLU A 344 13.84 -13.79 16.08
N GLU A 345 13.61 -13.75 17.40
CA GLU A 345 12.50 -14.47 18.05
C GLU A 345 11.15 -14.05 17.45
N ILE A 346 10.97 -12.75 17.21
CA ILE A 346 9.75 -12.19 16.61
C ILE A 346 9.65 -12.60 15.14
N ALA A 347 10.76 -12.52 14.40
CA ALA A 347 10.82 -12.93 13.00
C ALA A 347 10.43 -14.40 12.82
N HIS A 348 10.90 -15.29 13.70
CA HIS A 348 10.55 -16.70 13.65
C HIS A 348 9.03 -16.90 13.75
N ILE A 349 8.39 -16.29 14.75
CA ILE A 349 6.95 -16.42 14.96
C ILE A 349 6.17 -15.79 13.81
N LEU A 350 6.58 -14.62 13.32
CA LEU A 350 5.97 -14.00 12.14
C LEU A 350 6.13 -14.85 10.87
N GLY A 351 7.25 -15.57 10.75
CA GLY A 351 7.51 -16.51 9.67
C GLY A 351 6.57 -17.70 9.71
N GLU A 352 6.34 -18.28 10.89
CA GLU A 352 5.35 -19.35 11.09
C GLU A 352 3.93 -18.84 10.79
N ILE A 353 3.55 -17.66 11.29
CA ILE A 353 2.24 -17.07 10.98
C ILE A 353 2.10 -16.83 9.48
N GLN A 354 3.13 -16.28 8.83
CA GLN A 354 3.09 -16.05 7.39
C GLN A 354 2.96 -17.37 6.62
N GLN A 355 3.74 -18.38 7.01
CA GLN A 355 3.68 -19.70 6.42
C GLN A 355 2.30 -20.32 6.65
N ASP A 356 1.68 -20.17 7.81
CA ASP A 356 0.34 -20.68 8.08
C ASP A 356 -0.74 -19.89 7.34
N ILE A 357 -0.56 -18.59 7.09
CA ILE A 357 -1.47 -17.82 6.22
C ILE A 357 -1.30 -18.25 4.77
N LEU A 358 -0.06 -18.42 4.31
CA LEU A 358 0.24 -18.86 2.95
C LEU A 358 -0.20 -20.31 2.76
N CYS A 359 0.07 -21.20 3.71
CA CYS A 359 -0.40 -22.57 3.75
C CYS A 359 -1.90 -22.62 3.92
N SER A 360 -2.58 -21.85 4.76
CA SER A 360 -4.06 -21.83 4.75
C SER A 360 -4.62 -21.33 3.41
N SER A 361 -3.86 -20.53 2.66
CA SER A 361 -4.15 -20.16 1.28
C SER A 361 -3.66 -21.15 0.20
N SER A 362 -2.81 -22.13 0.54
CA SER A 362 -2.14 -23.12 -0.36
C SER A 362 -2.39 -24.60 0.04
N SER A 363 -2.97 -24.84 1.20
CA SER A 363 -3.22 -26.14 1.80
C SER A 363 -4.55 -26.57 1.27
N VAL A 364 -4.50 -27.62 0.47
CA VAL A 364 -5.67 -28.41 0.11
C VAL A 364 -6.46 -28.66 1.40
N PRO A 365 -7.67 -28.10 1.55
CA PRO A 365 -8.43 -28.22 2.78
C PRO A 365 -8.88 -29.68 2.93
N THR A 366 -8.32 -30.41 3.88
CA THR A 366 -8.67 -31.80 4.15
C THR A 366 -10.04 -32.00 4.78
N HIS A 367 -10.89 -30.96 4.85
CA HIS A 367 -12.32 -31.13 5.17
C HIS A 367 -13.26 -30.05 4.61
N ARG A 368 -12.92 -29.35 3.51
CA ARG A 368 -13.96 -28.67 2.70
C ARG A 368 -14.41 -29.65 1.60
N LYS A 369 -15.71 -29.90 1.49
CA LYS A 369 -16.29 -30.65 0.35
C LYS A 369 -15.72 -30.05 -0.94
N ARG A 370 -15.00 -30.86 -1.73
CA ARG A 370 -14.58 -30.45 -3.09
C ARG A 370 -15.85 -30.10 -3.87
N VAL A 371 -15.94 -28.87 -4.37
CA VAL A 371 -17.06 -28.41 -5.18
C VAL A 371 -16.78 -28.81 -6.63
N LEU A 372 -17.58 -29.72 -7.15
CA LEU A 372 -17.63 -30.18 -8.52
C LEU A 372 -18.72 -29.40 -9.26
N ILE A 373 -18.35 -28.64 -10.29
CA ILE A 373 -19.28 -27.93 -11.17
C ILE A 373 -19.23 -28.56 -12.55
N LEU A 374 -20.39 -28.83 -13.14
CA LEU A 374 -20.48 -29.21 -14.55
C LEU A 374 -20.88 -27.98 -15.38
N VAL A 375 -20.11 -27.68 -16.41
CA VAL A 375 -20.40 -26.62 -17.39
C VAL A 375 -20.70 -27.30 -18.73
N ALA A 376 -21.92 -27.13 -19.21
CA ALA A 376 -22.34 -27.56 -20.54
C ALA A 376 -22.45 -26.33 -21.46
N GLU A 377 -21.41 -26.12 -22.27
CA GLU A 377 -21.20 -24.97 -23.16
C GLU A 377 -20.35 -25.45 -24.34
N ASP A 378 -20.84 -25.23 -25.56
CA ASP A 378 -20.23 -25.71 -26.80
C ASP A 378 -19.27 -24.69 -27.43
N ASP A 379 -19.49 -23.40 -27.19
CA ASP A 379 -18.57 -22.36 -27.65
C ASP A 379 -17.26 -22.38 -26.84
N SER A 380 -16.15 -22.70 -27.50
CA SER A 380 -14.84 -22.83 -26.86
C SER A 380 -14.37 -21.56 -26.16
N SER A 381 -14.75 -20.38 -26.68
CA SER A 381 -14.35 -19.09 -26.11
C SER A 381 -15.12 -18.80 -24.81
N SER A 382 -16.43 -19.02 -24.82
CA SER A 382 -17.30 -18.88 -23.65
C SER A 382 -16.96 -19.91 -22.58
N CYS A 383 -16.67 -21.15 -23.00
CA CYS A 383 -16.23 -22.22 -22.12
C CYS A 383 -14.90 -21.87 -21.42
N GLN A 384 -13.91 -21.37 -22.17
CA GLN A 384 -12.62 -20.95 -21.59
C GLN A 384 -12.81 -19.80 -20.58
N LEU A 385 -13.62 -18.78 -20.92
CA LEU A 385 -13.89 -17.66 -20.02
C LEU A 385 -14.61 -18.10 -18.74
N LEU A 386 -15.59 -19.00 -18.85
CA LEU A 386 -16.28 -19.58 -17.70
C LEU A 386 -15.32 -20.43 -16.85
N GLN A 387 -14.45 -21.22 -17.49
CA GLN A 387 -13.47 -22.04 -16.79
C GLN A 387 -12.46 -21.18 -16.04
N GLU A 388 -11.88 -20.16 -16.67
CA GLU A 388 -10.96 -19.21 -16.03
C GLU A 388 -11.62 -18.51 -14.84
N PHE A 389 -12.84 -18.00 -15.03
CA PHE A 389 -13.59 -17.35 -13.96
C PHE A 389 -13.93 -18.29 -12.80
N LEU A 390 -14.40 -19.50 -13.08
CA LEU A 390 -14.74 -20.49 -12.05
C LEU A 390 -13.50 -21.00 -11.34
N GLN A 391 -12.37 -21.13 -12.03
CA GLN A 391 -11.09 -21.52 -11.44
C GLN A 391 -10.55 -20.43 -10.51
N ASP A 392 -10.70 -19.15 -10.88
CA ASP A 392 -10.36 -18.01 -10.03
C ASP A 392 -11.28 -17.93 -8.80
N LEU A 393 -12.58 -18.21 -8.97
CA LEU A 393 -13.56 -18.16 -7.91
C LEU A 393 -13.47 -19.36 -6.96
N LEU A 394 -13.15 -20.54 -7.50
CA LEU A 394 -13.04 -21.81 -6.80
C LEU A 394 -11.68 -22.47 -7.12
N PRO A 395 -10.56 -21.97 -6.54
CA PRO A 395 -9.21 -22.46 -6.84
C PRO A 395 -9.02 -23.96 -6.57
N TYR A 396 -9.89 -24.54 -5.74
CA TYR A 396 -9.88 -25.93 -5.32
C TYR A 396 -11.12 -26.73 -5.81
N GLY A 397 -11.98 -26.11 -6.61
CA GLY A 397 -13.12 -26.77 -7.24
C GLY A 397 -12.67 -27.60 -8.45
N GLU A 398 -13.46 -28.62 -8.78
CA GLU A 398 -13.28 -29.40 -10.00
C GLU A 398 -14.34 -28.96 -11.00
N ILE A 399 -13.93 -28.69 -12.25
CA ILE A 399 -14.82 -28.23 -13.31
C ILE A 399 -14.86 -29.31 -14.38
N LEU A 400 -16.04 -29.89 -14.60
CA LEU A 400 -16.30 -30.78 -15.72
C LEU A 400 -16.86 -29.96 -16.87
N ILE A 401 -16.35 -30.20 -18.07
CA ILE A 401 -16.82 -29.54 -19.29
C ILE A 401 -17.53 -30.57 -20.16
N ALA A 402 -18.75 -30.23 -20.58
CA ALA A 402 -19.53 -30.96 -21.56
C ALA A 402 -19.71 -30.09 -22.81
N PRO A 403 -19.20 -30.50 -23.98
CA PRO A 403 -19.38 -29.75 -25.23
C PRO A 403 -20.79 -29.92 -25.81
N ASP A 404 -21.59 -30.85 -25.29
CA ASP A 404 -22.93 -31.16 -25.79
C ASP A 404 -23.85 -31.75 -24.71
N GLY A 405 -25.14 -31.89 -25.05
CA GLY A 405 -26.16 -32.34 -24.12
C GLY A 405 -26.06 -33.81 -23.70
N GLU A 406 -25.61 -34.71 -24.59
CA GLU A 406 -25.41 -36.13 -24.24
C GLU A 406 -24.28 -36.27 -23.22
N LYS A 407 -23.17 -35.56 -23.45
CA LYS A 407 -22.03 -35.56 -22.54
C LYS A 407 -22.37 -34.93 -21.20
N ALA A 408 -23.20 -33.88 -21.20
CA ALA A 408 -23.69 -33.26 -19.98
C ALA A 408 -24.48 -34.26 -19.12
N ILE A 409 -25.37 -35.05 -19.74
CA ILE A 409 -26.14 -36.09 -19.05
C ILE A 409 -25.23 -37.20 -18.53
N GLU A 410 -24.32 -37.71 -19.38
CA GLU A 410 -23.36 -38.76 -19.00
C GLU A 410 -22.54 -38.35 -17.77
N LEU A 411 -21.96 -37.15 -17.80
CA LEU A 411 -21.10 -36.64 -16.72
C LEU A 411 -21.90 -36.40 -15.43
N ALA A 412 -23.10 -35.81 -15.53
CA ALA A 412 -23.95 -35.55 -14.37
C ALA A 412 -24.43 -36.84 -13.68
N LEU A 413 -24.67 -37.92 -14.44
CA LEU A 413 -25.08 -39.21 -13.88
C LEU A 413 -23.91 -40.01 -13.32
N ARG A 414 -22.75 -39.96 -14.00
CA ARG A 414 -21.54 -40.69 -13.59
C ARG A 414 -20.91 -40.10 -12.34
N THR A 415 -20.83 -38.77 -12.27
CA THR A 415 -20.22 -38.03 -11.17
C THR A 415 -21.12 -36.83 -10.82
N PRO A 416 -22.15 -37.02 -9.97
CA PRO A 416 -23.12 -35.97 -9.66
C PRO A 416 -22.47 -34.68 -9.13
N PRO A 417 -22.54 -33.56 -9.88
CA PRO A 417 -21.95 -32.29 -9.46
C PRO A 417 -22.79 -31.61 -8.38
N GLN A 418 -22.22 -30.59 -7.73
CA GLN A 418 -22.96 -29.74 -6.79
C GLN A 418 -23.68 -28.58 -7.48
N LEU A 419 -23.35 -28.28 -8.74
CA LEU A 419 -24.03 -27.30 -9.58
C LEU A 419 -23.82 -27.63 -11.05
N ILE A 420 -24.82 -27.35 -11.88
CA ILE A 420 -24.74 -27.44 -13.33
C ILE A 420 -24.97 -26.05 -13.93
N LEU A 421 -24.01 -25.56 -14.71
CA LEU A 421 -24.20 -24.44 -15.63
C LEU A 421 -24.53 -25.01 -17.01
N LEU A 422 -25.66 -24.62 -17.58
CA LEU A 422 -26.19 -25.26 -18.77
C LEU A 422 -26.63 -24.23 -19.79
N ASP A 423 -25.90 -24.11 -20.90
CA ASP A 423 -26.38 -23.33 -22.03
C ASP A 423 -27.62 -23.98 -22.66
N VAL A 424 -28.59 -23.14 -23.02
CA VAL A 424 -29.78 -23.53 -23.78
C VAL A 424 -29.40 -24.12 -25.14
N TYR A 425 -28.46 -23.50 -25.84
CA TYR A 425 -28.14 -23.86 -27.22
C TYR A 425 -26.85 -24.67 -27.27
N ILE A 426 -26.94 -25.94 -26.90
CA ILE A 426 -25.84 -26.91 -27.05
C ILE A 426 -26.20 -28.00 -28.07
N PRO A 427 -25.21 -28.61 -28.76
CA PRO A 427 -25.42 -29.68 -29.70
C PRO A 427 -26.07 -30.93 -29.08
N TYR A 428 -26.70 -31.74 -29.94
CA TYR A 428 -27.30 -33.06 -29.66
C TYR A 428 -28.49 -33.10 -28.67
N ALA A 429 -28.65 -32.12 -27.78
CA ALA A 429 -29.88 -31.91 -27.01
C ALA A 429 -29.96 -30.46 -26.51
N ASN A 430 -31.12 -29.80 -26.59
CA ASN A 430 -31.29 -28.44 -26.04
C ASN A 430 -31.11 -28.47 -24.51
N GLY A 431 -30.45 -27.47 -23.93
CA GLY A 431 -30.24 -27.36 -22.48
C GLY A 431 -31.52 -27.46 -21.65
N ILE A 432 -32.67 -27.03 -22.17
CA ILE A 432 -33.97 -27.19 -21.50
C ILE A 432 -34.41 -28.67 -21.47
N GLU A 433 -34.12 -29.44 -22.51
CA GLU A 433 -34.41 -30.88 -22.57
C GLU A 433 -33.48 -31.66 -21.65
N VAL A 434 -32.19 -31.31 -21.65
CA VAL A 434 -31.19 -31.84 -20.71
C VAL A 434 -31.65 -31.60 -19.26
N CYS A 435 -32.11 -30.39 -18.93
CA CYS A 435 -32.66 -30.06 -17.62
C CYS A 435 -33.84 -30.98 -17.23
N LYS A 436 -34.80 -31.22 -18.14
CA LYS A 436 -35.93 -32.13 -17.89
C LYS A 436 -35.47 -33.57 -17.63
N ILE A 437 -34.49 -34.05 -18.38
CA ILE A 437 -33.94 -35.40 -18.23
C ILE A 437 -33.28 -35.53 -16.86
N LEU A 438 -32.41 -34.58 -16.48
CA LEU A 438 -31.73 -34.58 -15.19
C LEU A 438 -32.70 -34.46 -14.01
N ARG A 439 -33.82 -33.75 -14.17
CA ARG A 439 -34.85 -33.64 -13.12
C ARG A 439 -35.66 -34.91 -12.90
N ARG A 440 -35.79 -35.77 -13.92
CA ARG A 440 -36.50 -37.06 -13.81
C ARG A 440 -35.65 -38.15 -13.17
N HIS A 441 -34.34 -37.97 -13.08
CA HIS A 441 -33.43 -38.98 -12.55
C HIS A 441 -33.17 -38.77 -11.05
N PRO A 442 -33.33 -39.81 -10.19
CA PRO A 442 -33.22 -39.68 -8.73
C PRO A 442 -31.88 -39.09 -8.24
N SER A 443 -30.77 -39.40 -8.91
CA SER A 443 -29.43 -38.95 -8.51
C SER A 443 -29.15 -37.48 -8.81
N THR A 444 -29.92 -36.85 -9.70
CA THR A 444 -29.67 -35.48 -10.19
C THR A 444 -30.84 -34.53 -9.92
N THR A 445 -31.99 -35.04 -9.44
CA THR A 445 -33.21 -34.25 -9.19
C THR A 445 -33.03 -33.10 -8.21
N LYS A 446 -32.03 -33.14 -7.32
CA LYS A 446 -31.77 -32.09 -6.31
C LYS A 446 -30.56 -31.20 -6.64
N ILE A 447 -29.87 -31.45 -7.75
CA ILE A 447 -28.68 -30.67 -8.11
C ILE A 447 -29.12 -29.31 -8.64
N PRO A 448 -28.61 -28.19 -8.12
CA PRO A 448 -28.89 -26.87 -8.68
C PRO A 448 -28.51 -26.79 -10.17
N ILE A 449 -29.39 -26.22 -11.00
CA ILE A 449 -29.19 -26.01 -12.44
C ILE A 449 -29.39 -24.53 -12.75
N LEU A 450 -28.33 -23.87 -13.21
CA LEU A 450 -28.34 -22.49 -13.71
C LEU A 450 -28.29 -22.49 -15.25
N ILE A 451 -29.33 -21.95 -15.88
CA ILE A 451 -29.41 -21.90 -17.35
C ILE A 451 -28.70 -20.66 -17.90
N ILE A 452 -27.82 -20.83 -18.88
CA ILE A 452 -27.19 -19.73 -19.63
C ILE A 452 -28.03 -19.48 -20.89
N THR A 453 -28.57 -18.27 -21.05
CA THR A 453 -29.47 -17.89 -22.15
C THR A 453 -28.92 -16.71 -22.95
N ALA A 454 -29.20 -16.64 -24.26
CA ALA A 454 -28.75 -15.55 -25.13
C ALA A 454 -29.40 -14.18 -24.87
N SER A 455 -30.50 -14.10 -24.11
CA SER A 455 -31.26 -12.84 -23.94
C SER A 455 -31.82 -12.64 -22.53
N PHE A 456 -31.68 -11.40 -22.03
CA PHE A 456 -32.24 -10.96 -20.74
C PHE A 456 -33.78 -10.80 -20.79
N ASP A 457 -34.37 -10.57 -21.97
CA ASP A 457 -35.80 -10.25 -22.12
C ASP A 457 -36.65 -11.41 -22.69
N ASP A 458 -36.07 -12.59 -22.91
CA ASP A 458 -36.82 -13.74 -23.41
C ASP A 458 -37.63 -14.43 -22.30
N LEU A 459 -38.77 -13.82 -21.98
CA LEU A 459 -39.73 -14.30 -20.98
C LEU A 459 -40.23 -15.73 -21.29
N LYS A 460 -40.35 -16.10 -22.58
CA LYS A 460 -40.83 -17.43 -22.97
C LYS A 460 -39.80 -18.49 -22.66
N LEU A 461 -38.54 -18.24 -23.00
CA LEU A 461 -37.45 -19.18 -22.76
C LEU A 461 -37.19 -19.36 -21.26
N LYS A 462 -37.24 -18.27 -20.48
CA LYS A 462 -37.15 -18.33 -19.02
C LYS A 462 -38.30 -19.13 -18.40
N GLN A 463 -39.53 -18.92 -18.88
CA GLN A 463 -40.69 -19.70 -18.43
C GLN A 463 -40.52 -21.20 -18.74
N GLN A 464 -40.03 -21.54 -19.94
CA GLN A 464 -39.76 -22.93 -20.32
C GLN A 464 -38.65 -23.56 -19.47
N ALA A 465 -37.60 -22.81 -19.14
CA ALA A 465 -36.51 -23.27 -18.27
C ALA A 465 -37.00 -23.57 -16.84
N TYR A 466 -37.82 -22.69 -16.25
CA TYR A 466 -38.41 -22.96 -14.92
C TYR A 466 -39.37 -24.14 -14.93
N LEU A 467 -40.21 -24.28 -15.96
CA LEU A 467 -41.09 -25.45 -16.12
C LEU A 467 -40.30 -26.75 -16.33
N ALA A 468 -39.09 -26.67 -16.88
CA ALA A 468 -38.15 -27.78 -16.99
C ALA A 468 -37.42 -28.11 -15.67
N GLY A 469 -37.55 -27.25 -14.65
CA GLY A 469 -36.97 -27.41 -13.33
C GLY A 469 -35.62 -26.72 -13.11
N ALA A 470 -35.24 -25.75 -13.95
CA ALA A 470 -34.08 -24.90 -13.66
C ALA A 470 -34.31 -24.08 -12.38
N ASP A 471 -33.25 -23.87 -11.59
CA ASP A 471 -33.35 -23.13 -10.33
C ASP A 471 -33.19 -21.62 -10.57
N ASP A 472 -32.36 -21.23 -11.54
CA ASP A 472 -32.12 -19.84 -11.90
C ASP A 472 -31.54 -19.75 -13.33
N PHE A 473 -31.29 -18.54 -13.84
CA PHE A 473 -30.69 -18.28 -15.15
C PHE A 473 -29.68 -17.13 -15.13
N ILE A 474 -28.84 -17.07 -16.17
CA ILE A 474 -27.93 -15.95 -16.48
C ILE A 474 -27.98 -15.64 -17.98
N SER A 475 -27.94 -14.36 -18.35
CA SER A 475 -27.95 -13.93 -19.75
C SER A 475 -26.55 -13.74 -20.32
N LYS A 476 -26.34 -14.09 -21.59
CA LYS A 476 -25.20 -13.65 -22.40
C LYS A 476 -25.42 -12.19 -22.88
N PRO A 477 -24.38 -11.34 -22.95
CA PRO A 477 -23.00 -11.62 -22.53
C PRO A 477 -22.90 -11.79 -21.01
N LEU A 478 -22.08 -12.75 -20.58
CA LEU A 478 -21.98 -13.15 -19.17
C LEU A 478 -21.54 -11.97 -18.28
N ASN A 479 -22.38 -11.59 -17.33
CA ASN A 479 -22.00 -10.67 -16.26
C ASN A 479 -21.39 -11.47 -15.10
N PHE A 480 -20.06 -11.49 -15.02
CA PHE A 480 -19.33 -12.26 -14.01
C PHE A 480 -19.60 -11.80 -12.56
N TYR A 481 -20.02 -10.55 -12.35
CA TYR A 481 -20.44 -10.08 -11.03
C TYR A 481 -21.78 -10.71 -10.62
N GLU A 482 -22.73 -10.79 -11.55
CA GLU A 482 -24.02 -11.46 -11.33
C GLU A 482 -23.82 -12.96 -11.13
N LEU A 483 -23.00 -13.60 -11.98
CA LEU A 483 -22.66 -15.01 -11.85
C LEU A 483 -22.04 -15.31 -10.48
N LYS A 484 -21.09 -14.49 -10.03
CA LYS A 484 -20.46 -14.63 -8.70
C LYS A 484 -21.49 -14.63 -7.58
N ASN A 485 -22.45 -13.70 -7.60
CA ASN A 485 -23.45 -13.60 -6.54
C ASN A 485 -24.37 -14.82 -6.50
N LYS A 486 -24.84 -15.28 -7.67
CA LYS A 486 -25.68 -16.49 -7.80
C LYS A 486 -24.92 -17.74 -7.33
N LEU A 487 -23.66 -17.88 -7.72
CA LEU A 487 -22.80 -18.99 -7.28
C LEU A 487 -22.58 -18.98 -5.77
N SER A 488 -22.33 -17.82 -5.16
CA SER A 488 -22.16 -17.70 -3.71
C SER A 488 -23.42 -18.09 -2.93
N GLU A 489 -24.60 -17.71 -3.43
CA GLU A 489 -25.89 -18.08 -2.83
C GLU A 489 -26.13 -19.60 -2.93
N ILE A 490 -25.98 -20.17 -4.12
CA ILE A 490 -26.28 -21.59 -4.39
C ILE A 490 -25.29 -22.52 -3.67
N LEU A 491 -24.01 -22.18 -3.68
CA LEU A 491 -22.95 -23.02 -3.10
C LEU A 491 -22.72 -22.72 -1.61
N SER A 492 -23.47 -21.78 -1.02
CA SER A 492 -23.29 -21.32 0.36
C SER A 492 -21.84 -20.91 0.67
N LEU A 493 -21.20 -20.21 -0.28
CA LEU A 493 -19.87 -19.63 -0.09
C LEU A 493 -20.03 -18.42 0.83
N ASP A 494 -19.55 -18.51 2.07
CA ASP A 494 -19.75 -17.56 3.18
C ASP A 494 -20.12 -16.12 2.76
N ALA A 495 -21.36 -15.72 3.06
CA ALA A 495 -21.78 -14.32 3.13
C ALA A 495 -21.21 -13.68 4.42
N SER A 496 -19.90 -13.42 4.44
CA SER A 496 -19.26 -12.64 5.50
C SER A 496 -18.54 -11.41 4.94
N SER A 497 -19.19 -10.71 4.00
CA SER A 497 -18.74 -9.40 3.52
C SER A 497 -19.89 -8.56 2.98
N SER A 498 -21.01 -8.46 3.71
CA SER A 498 -22.04 -7.43 3.50
C SER A 498 -23.18 -7.61 4.50
N THR A 499 -23.10 -6.94 5.66
CA THR A 499 -24.24 -6.27 6.34
C THR A 499 -23.86 -5.90 7.79
N SER A 500 -23.63 -4.62 8.03
CA SER A 500 -24.16 -3.95 9.22
C SER A 500 -24.30 -2.46 8.91
N LYS A 501 -25.52 -1.99 9.15
CA LYS A 501 -26.09 -0.67 8.84
C LYS A 501 -25.38 0.49 9.53
#